data_AF-A0A7C1TP23-F1
#
_entry.id   AF-A0A7C1TP23-F1
#
_cell.length_a   1.000
_cell.length_b   1.000
_cell.length_c   1.000
_cell.angle_alpha   90.00
_cell.angle_beta   90.00
_cell.angle_gamma   90.00
#
_symmetry.space_group_name_H-M   'P 1'
#
loop_
_entity.id
_entity.type
_entity.pdbx_description
1 polymer ?
#
loop_
_entity_poly.entity_id
_entity_poly.type
_entity_poly.pdbx_seq_one_letter_code
_entity_poly.pdbx_strand_id
1 'polypeptide(L)'
;MKKRERQLLEHFRRLPKAQADSLLEFAEFLAARHGRAAVIPDQPLDIPRPAEESVIAAVRRLARTYPMLDKDRMLSVTSPLVAQHLVQGRAASEVIDELEALFAEHYARLGSDESAADA
;
A
#
# COMPACT_ATOMS: atom_id res chain seq x y z
N MET A 1 10.09 3.18 14.98
CA MET A 1 9.23 4.29 15.44
C MET A 1 9.89 5.64 15.17
N LYS A 2 9.16 6.56 14.54
CA LYS A 2 9.62 7.94 14.29
C LYS A 2 9.71 8.73 15.60
N LYS A 3 10.54 9.78 15.66
CA LYS A 3 10.77 10.59 16.87
C LYS A 3 9.47 11.13 17.48
N ARG A 4 8.55 11.64 16.64
CA ARG A 4 7.26 12.19 17.07
C ARG A 4 6.30 11.14 17.65
N GLU A 5 6.26 9.94 17.08
CA GLU A 5 5.43 8.83 17.57
C GLU A 5 5.86 8.40 18.98
N ARG A 6 7.18 8.36 19.22
CA ARG A 6 7.74 8.01 20.54
C ARG A 6 7.37 9.06 21.60
N GLN A 7 7.47 10.34 21.25
CA GLN A 7 7.11 11.44 22.15
C GLN A 7 5.63 11.39 22.53
N LEU A 8 4.73 11.13 21.57
CA LEU A 8 3.31 10.97 21.84
C LEU A 8 3.04 9.84 22.83
N LEU A 9 3.63 8.65 22.62
CA LEU A 9 3.45 7.51 23.53
C LEU A 9 4.02 7.78 24.93
N GLU A 10 5.15 8.47 25.03
CA GLU A 10 5.74 8.82 26.32
C GLU A 10 4.83 9.73 27.14
N HIS A 11 4.24 10.75 26.50
CA HIS A 11 3.27 11.63 27.16
C HIS A 11 1.98 10.90 27.51
N PHE A 12 1.43 10.11 26.59
CA PHE A 12 0.21 9.32 26.79
C PHE A 12 0.31 8.41 28.02
N ARG A 13 1.44 7.69 28.18
CA ARG A 13 1.66 6.77 29.31
C ARG A 13 1.71 7.46 30.68
N ARG A 14 1.96 8.77 30.72
CA ARG A 14 2.02 9.56 31.96
C ARG A 14 0.70 10.26 32.29
N LEU A 15 -0.28 10.22 31.38
CA LEU A 15 -1.57 10.85 31.60
C LEU A 15 -2.44 10.00 32.54
N PRO A 16 -3.23 10.64 33.42
CA PRO A 16 -4.34 9.96 34.07
C PRO A 16 -5.38 9.53 33.03
N LYS A 17 -6.15 8.49 33.37
CA LYS A 17 -7.10 7.84 32.45
C LYS A 17 -8.03 8.83 31.72
N ALA A 18 -8.65 9.76 32.45
CA ALA A 18 -9.58 10.73 31.87
C ALA A 18 -8.94 11.61 30.77
N GLN A 19 -7.70 12.05 30.97
CA GLN A 19 -6.98 12.87 29.99
C GLN A 19 -6.44 12.03 28.83
N ALA A 20 -6.10 10.77 29.07
CA ALA A 20 -5.74 9.82 28.02
C ALA A 20 -6.93 9.54 27.09
N ASP A 21 -8.13 9.35 27.67
CA ASP A 21 -9.37 9.15 26.92
C ASP A 21 -9.70 10.40 26.08
N SER A 22 -9.60 11.61 26.67
CA SER A 22 -9.79 12.87 25.93
C SER A 22 -8.79 13.06 24.78
N LEU A 23 -7.53 12.64 24.97
CA LEU A 23 -6.50 12.71 23.92
C LEU A 23 -6.80 11.72 22.78
N LEU A 24 -7.35 10.55 23.07
CA LEU A 24 -7.79 9.58 22.07
C LEU A 24 -8.97 10.11 21.27
N GLU A 25 -10.00 10.67 21.92
CA GLU A 25 -11.14 11.29 21.24
C GLU A 25 -10.69 12.41 20.28
N PHE A 26 -9.75 13.25 20.73
CA PHE A 26 -9.21 14.31 19.87
C PHE A 26 -8.36 13.75 18.72
N ALA A 27 -7.56 12.72 18.96
CA ALA A 27 -6.79 12.06 17.91
C ALA A 27 -7.71 11.41 16.87
N GLU A 28 -8.81 10.79 17.31
CA GLU A 28 -9.84 10.22 16.45
C GLU A 28 -10.54 11.30 15.62
N PHE A 29 -10.94 12.41 16.24
CA PHE A 29 -11.50 13.57 15.53
C PHE A 29 -10.54 14.10 14.45
N LEU A 30 -9.26 14.26 14.79
CA LEU A 30 -8.25 14.71 13.84
C LEU A 30 -8.02 13.69 12.73
N ALA A 31 -8.03 12.39 13.04
CA ALA A 31 -7.91 11.32 12.05
C ALA A 31 -9.14 11.26 11.12
N ALA A 32 -10.34 11.47 11.63
CA ALA A 32 -11.55 11.52 10.81
C ALA A 32 -11.58 12.74 9.88
N ARG A 33 -11.11 13.91 10.36
CA ARG A 33 -11.18 15.19 9.62
C ARG A 33 -10.00 15.45 8.71
N HIS A 34 -8.81 15.02 9.13
CA HIS A 34 -7.53 15.33 8.48
C HIS A 34 -6.68 14.10 8.22
N GLY A 35 -6.97 12.99 8.90
CA GLY A 35 -6.51 11.70 8.43
C GLY A 35 -7.13 11.50 7.07
N ARG A 36 -6.28 11.50 6.05
CA ARG A 36 -6.68 10.92 4.78
C ARG A 36 -6.92 9.45 5.08
N ALA A 37 -8.16 9.08 5.41
CA ALA A 37 -8.72 7.93 4.74
C ALA A 37 -8.62 8.31 3.26
N ALA A 38 -7.50 7.96 2.63
CA ALA A 38 -7.48 7.95 1.18
C ALA A 38 -8.70 7.09 0.85
N VAL A 39 -9.73 7.69 0.25
CA VAL A 39 -10.74 6.89 -0.43
C VAL A 39 -9.91 6.12 -1.42
N ILE A 40 -9.60 4.88 -1.09
CA ILE A 40 -8.78 4.02 -1.91
C ILE A 40 -9.73 3.66 -3.05
N PRO A 41 -9.43 4.08 -4.29
CA PRO A 41 -10.22 3.67 -5.44
C PRO A 41 -10.34 2.14 -5.45
N ASP A 42 -11.57 1.66 -5.61
CA ASP A 42 -11.93 0.26 -5.84
C ASP A 42 -11.51 -0.20 -7.24
N GLN A 43 -11.31 0.75 -8.16
CA GLN A 43 -10.85 0.51 -9.52
C GLN A 43 -9.39 0.93 -9.73
N PRO A 44 -8.66 0.23 -10.63
CA PRO A 44 -7.32 0.61 -11.01
C PRO A 44 -7.29 2.02 -11.61
N LEU A 45 -6.30 2.82 -11.20
CA LEU A 45 -6.07 4.12 -11.78
C LEU A 45 -5.39 3.98 -13.15
N ASP A 46 -5.81 4.75 -14.13
CA ASP A 46 -5.18 4.78 -15.45
C ASP A 46 -3.83 5.54 -15.40
N ILE A 47 -2.76 4.80 -15.06
CA ILE A 47 -1.40 5.32 -15.01
C ILE A 47 -0.58 4.63 -16.10
N PRO A 48 -0.32 5.29 -17.24
CA PRO A 48 0.35 4.67 -18.37
C PRO A 48 1.80 4.32 -18.06
N ARG A 49 2.27 3.24 -18.70
CA ARG A 49 3.67 2.83 -18.66
C ARG A 49 4.56 3.86 -19.40
N PRO A 50 5.63 4.38 -18.76
CA PRO A 50 6.62 5.21 -19.43
C PRO A 50 7.41 4.43 -20.50
N ALA A 51 7.92 5.14 -21.52
CA ALA A 51 8.71 4.54 -22.60
C ALA A 51 10.02 3.87 -22.09
N GLU A 52 10.68 4.48 -21.12
CA GLU A 52 11.82 3.91 -20.42
C GLU A 52 11.46 3.77 -18.94
N GLU A 53 11.42 2.53 -18.46
CA GLU A 53 11.01 2.24 -17.08
C GLU A 53 11.95 1.20 -16.47
N SER A 54 12.38 1.46 -15.24
CA SER A 54 13.11 0.47 -14.42
C SER A 54 12.13 -0.39 -13.63
N VAL A 55 12.54 -1.60 -13.26
CA VAL A 55 11.70 -2.53 -12.46
C VAL A 55 11.21 -1.88 -11.16
N ILE A 56 12.06 -1.10 -10.48
CA ILE A 56 11.67 -0.38 -9.25
C ILE A 56 10.65 0.73 -9.54
N ALA A 57 10.77 1.42 -10.67
CA ALA A 57 9.79 2.42 -11.09
C ALA A 57 8.44 1.76 -11.43
N ALA A 58 8.46 0.60 -12.09
CA ALA A 58 7.27 -0.18 -12.38
C ALA A 58 6.55 -0.64 -11.10
N VAL A 59 7.26 -1.19 -10.11
CA VAL A 59 6.64 -1.56 -8.81
C VAL A 59 5.96 -0.35 -8.16
N ARG A 60 6.60 0.84 -8.21
CA ARG A 60 6.01 2.08 -7.68
C ARG A 60 4.80 2.54 -8.48
N ARG A 61 4.84 2.44 -9.81
CA ARG A 61 3.71 2.76 -10.69
C ARG A 61 2.54 1.81 -10.43
N LEU A 62 2.78 0.51 -10.38
CA LEU A 62 1.76 -0.50 -10.15
C LEU A 62 1.13 -0.39 -8.76
N ALA A 63 1.93 -0.12 -7.73
CA ALA A 63 1.40 0.17 -6.39
C ALA A 63 0.52 1.45 -6.33
N ARG A 64 0.71 2.40 -7.26
CA ARG A 64 -0.18 3.56 -7.42
C ARG A 64 -1.39 3.25 -8.31
N THR A 65 -1.22 2.36 -9.28
CA THR A 65 -2.27 1.90 -10.21
C THR A 65 -3.31 1.09 -9.44
N TYR A 66 -2.86 0.26 -8.49
CA TYR A 66 -3.70 -0.60 -7.67
C TYR A 66 -3.62 -0.25 -6.17
N PRO A 67 -4.16 0.91 -5.76
CA PRO A 67 -4.05 1.38 -4.38
C PRO A 67 -4.87 0.52 -3.39
N MET A 68 -5.85 -0.24 -3.86
CA MET A 68 -6.68 -1.22 -3.13
C MET A 68 -5.98 -2.53 -2.79
N LEU A 69 -4.87 -2.85 -3.44
CA LEU A 69 -4.11 -4.04 -3.10
C LEU A 69 -3.27 -3.82 -1.84
N ASP A 70 -3.26 -4.82 -0.97
CA ASP A 70 -2.44 -4.84 0.24
C ASP A 70 -0.96 -4.73 -0.11
N LYS A 71 -0.31 -3.67 0.36
CA LYS A 71 1.09 -3.36 0.03
C LYS A 71 2.07 -4.37 0.60
N ASP A 72 1.82 -4.88 1.80
CA ASP A 72 2.72 -5.84 2.44
C ASP A 72 2.64 -7.19 1.71
N ARG A 73 1.44 -7.58 1.29
CA ARG A 73 1.24 -8.74 0.42
C ARG A 73 1.94 -8.55 -0.92
N MET A 74 1.71 -7.43 -1.61
CA MET A 74 2.32 -7.18 -2.92
C MET A 74 3.84 -7.10 -2.86
N LEU A 75 4.43 -6.55 -1.78
CA LEU A 75 5.88 -6.56 -1.58
C LEU A 75 6.43 -7.98 -1.49
N SER A 76 5.78 -8.86 -0.73
CA SER A 76 6.20 -10.26 -0.61
C SER A 76 6.19 -10.96 -1.97
N VAL A 77 5.14 -10.76 -2.78
CA VAL A 77 4.95 -11.49 -4.04
C VAL A 77 5.83 -10.92 -5.17
N THR A 78 6.16 -9.62 -5.14
CA THR A 78 7.03 -8.97 -6.14
C THR A 78 8.52 -9.12 -5.84
N SER A 79 8.90 -9.38 -4.58
CA SER A 79 10.30 -9.50 -4.16
C SER A 79 11.14 -10.51 -4.97
N PRO A 80 10.63 -11.72 -5.32
CA PRO A 80 11.37 -12.67 -6.16
C PRO A 80 11.67 -12.14 -7.56
N LEU A 81 10.71 -11.44 -8.19
CA LEU A 81 10.86 -10.88 -9.54
C LEU A 81 11.91 -9.77 -9.56
N VAL A 82 11.90 -8.90 -8.55
CA VAL A 82 12.91 -7.85 -8.38
C VAL A 82 14.29 -8.47 -8.12
N ALA A 83 14.38 -9.50 -7.28
CA ALA A 83 15.63 -10.19 -7.01
C ALA A 83 16.20 -10.89 -8.25
N GLN A 84 15.36 -11.54 -9.06
CA GLN A 84 15.78 -12.16 -10.33
C GLN A 84 16.33 -11.14 -11.32
N HIS A 85 15.71 -9.95 -11.44
CA HIS A 85 16.26 -8.87 -12.27
C HIS A 85 17.67 -8.46 -11.82
N LEU A 86 17.85 -8.25 -10.52
CA LEU A 86 19.11 -7.77 -9.95
C LEU A 86 20.23 -8.81 -9.98
N VAL A 87 19.90 -10.09 -9.81
CA VAL A 87 20.87 -11.19 -9.69
C VAL A 87 21.16 -11.86 -11.03
N GLN A 88 20.13 -12.07 -11.86
CA GLN A 88 20.23 -12.81 -13.12
C GLN A 88 20.33 -11.87 -14.35
N GLY A 89 20.20 -10.56 -14.16
CA GLY A 89 20.32 -9.58 -15.25
C GLY A 89 19.20 -9.66 -16.28
N ARG A 90 18.02 -10.18 -15.89
CA ARG A 90 16.85 -10.29 -16.78
C ARG A 90 16.47 -8.93 -17.34
N ALA A 91 15.98 -8.89 -18.57
CA ALA A 91 15.55 -7.64 -19.21
C ALA A 91 14.46 -6.96 -18.38
N ALA A 92 14.59 -5.65 -18.17
CA ALA A 92 13.63 -4.89 -17.39
C ALA A 92 12.21 -4.99 -17.97
N SER A 93 12.07 -5.03 -19.30
CA SER A 93 10.78 -5.16 -19.98
C SER A 93 10.04 -6.43 -19.59
N GLU A 94 10.70 -7.59 -19.63
CA GLU A 94 10.10 -8.89 -19.31
C GLU A 94 9.62 -8.94 -17.86
N VAL A 95 10.46 -8.44 -16.93
CA VAL A 95 10.13 -8.41 -15.50
C VAL A 95 8.97 -7.46 -15.23
N ILE A 96 8.88 -6.34 -15.96
CA ILE A 96 7.76 -5.40 -15.86
C ILE A 96 6.47 -6.05 -16.35
N ASP A 97 6.50 -6.79 -17.46
CA ASP A 97 5.33 -7.48 -18.00
C ASP A 97 4.81 -8.55 -17.00
N GLU A 98 5.70 -9.29 -16.35
CA GLU A 98 5.35 -10.25 -15.29
C GLU A 98 4.76 -9.56 -14.05
N LEU A 99 5.32 -8.41 -13.65
CA LEU A 99 4.76 -7.60 -12.57
C LEU A 99 3.36 -7.09 -12.92
N GLU A 100 3.12 -6.64 -14.14
CA GLU A 100 1.81 -6.19 -14.60
C GLU A 100 0.77 -7.31 -14.54
N ALA A 101 1.11 -8.51 -15.02
CA ALA A 101 0.26 -9.69 -14.94
C ALA A 101 -0.05 -10.07 -13.48
N LEU A 102 0.96 -10.04 -12.61
CA LEU A 102 0.80 -10.35 -11.19
C LEU A 102 -0.16 -9.38 -10.48
N PHE A 103 -0.01 -8.08 -10.71
CA PHE A 103 -0.92 -7.08 -10.11
C PHE A 103 -2.36 -7.25 -10.61
N ALA A 104 -2.55 -7.51 -11.91
CA ALA A 104 -3.86 -7.76 -12.50
C ALA A 104 -4.53 -9.02 -11.93
N GLU A 105 -3.79 -10.12 -11.76
CA GLU A 105 -4.30 -11.35 -11.14
C GLU A 105 -4.76 -11.12 -9.70
N HIS A 106 -3.95 -10.41 -8.91
CA HIS A 106 -4.28 -10.09 -7.53
C HIS A 106 -5.52 -9.19 -7.42
N TYR A 107 -5.70 -8.26 -8.36
CA TYR A 107 -6.92 -7.46 -8.45
C TYR A 107 -8.14 -8.30 -8.81
N ALA A 108 -8.05 -9.18 -9.81
CA ALA A 108 -9.16 -10.06 -10.20
C ALA A 108 -9.61 -10.97 -9.05
N ARG A 109 -8.66 -11.45 -8.23
CA ARG A 109 -8.97 -12.23 -7.02
C ARG A 109 -9.71 -11.39 -5.97
N LEU A 110 -9.32 -10.14 -5.78
CA LEU A 110 -9.99 -9.21 -4.85
C LEU A 110 -11.47 -9.03 -5.23
N GLY A 111 -11.77 -8.78 -6.51
CA GLY A 111 -13.15 -8.63 -6.98
C GLY A 111 -13.98 -9.93 -6.93
N SER A 112 -13.33 -11.09 -6.98
CA SER A 112 -13.99 -12.40 -6.82
C SER A 112 -14.41 -12.66 -5.37
N ASP A 113 -13.62 -12.19 -4.40
CA ASP A 113 -13.93 -12.29 -2.97
C ASP A 113 -15.04 -11.29 -2.55
N GLU A 114 -15.10 -10.11 -3.18
CA GLU A 114 -16.18 -9.12 -2.96
C GLU A 114 -17.55 -9.63 -3.47
N SER A 115 -17.58 -10.31 -4.63
CA SER A 115 -18.81 -10.89 -5.18
C SER A 115 -19.41 -12.02 -4.33
N ALA A 116 -18.64 -12.61 -3.41
CA ALA A 116 -19.11 -13.68 -2.51
C ALA A 116 -19.62 -13.17 -1.16
N ALA A 117 -19.36 -11.89 -0.82
CA ALA A 117 -19.82 -11.28 0.43
C ALA A 117 -21.21 -10.63 0.32
N ASP A 118 -21.74 -10.49 -0.90
CA ASP A 118 -23.03 -9.86 -1.23
C ASP A 118 -24.12 -10.88 -1.64
N ALA A 119 -23.90 -12.19 -1.44
CA ALA A 119 -24.84 -13.28 -1.73
C ALA A 119 -25.21 -14.09 -0.48
#